data_AF-A0A937P2H4-F1
#
_entry.id   AF-A0A937P2H4-F1
#
_cell.length_a   1.000
_cell.length_b   1.000
_cell.length_c   1.000
_cell.angle_alpha   90.00
_cell.angle_beta   90.00
_cell.angle_gamma   90.00
#
_symmetry.space_group_name_H-M   'P 1'
#
loop_
_entity.id
_entity.type
_entity.pdbx_description
1 polymer ?
#
loop_
_entity_poly.entity_id
_entity_poly.type
_entity_poly.pdbx_seq_one_letter_code
_entity_poly.pdbx_strand_id
1 'polypeptide(L)'
;MEQAKSKFDFINFAYGVGAAVILIAAMFKFLGWDYANEIFIVGLTTEAIVFLISAFQWKVISSGYRWENIFPQLTKDSAGDNEKIDLSNSIQQYYKNTESVTRSVEELEKTIKNLTEVSEGLTTSVQRISNQMVKLEDSSQNYEEGLDNLKERLAKVNTFYSEMIDLVEEEK
;
A
#
# COMPACT_ATOMS: atom_id res chain seq x y z
N MET A 1 20.90 18.68 27.32
CA MET A 1 19.75 17.91 26.78
C MET A 1 18.50 18.71 27.06
N GLU A 2 18.13 19.62 26.16
CA GLU A 2 16.94 20.44 26.31
C GLU A 2 15.74 19.63 25.81
N GLN A 3 14.89 19.21 26.74
CA GLN A 3 13.70 18.43 26.41
C GLN A 3 12.72 19.31 25.65
N ALA A 4 12.54 19.01 24.36
CA ALA A 4 11.43 19.52 23.58
C ALA A 4 10.12 19.05 24.22
N LYS A 5 9.56 19.85 25.13
CA LYS A 5 8.19 19.68 25.61
C LYS A 5 7.30 19.83 24.38
N SER A 6 6.83 18.71 23.84
CA SER A 6 5.74 18.68 22.87
C SER A 6 4.54 19.36 23.53
N LYS A 7 4.34 20.64 23.23
CA LYS A 7 3.14 21.35 23.63
C LYS A 7 2.07 20.83 22.68
N PHE A 8 1.13 20.06 23.19
CA PHE A 8 0.00 19.59 22.41
C PHE A 8 -0.63 20.78 21.67
N ASP A 9 -0.63 20.72 20.34
CA ASP A 9 -1.24 21.74 19.48
C ASP A 9 -2.76 21.58 19.53
N PHE A 10 -3.35 22.01 20.65
CA PHE A 10 -4.79 21.96 20.91
C PHE A 10 -5.60 22.61 19.77
N ILE A 11 -5.00 23.59 19.09
CA ILE A 11 -5.57 24.29 17.93
C ILE A 11 -5.69 23.36 16.72
N ASN A 12 -4.63 22.60 16.39
CA ASN A 12 -4.66 21.62 15.30
C ASN A 12 -5.64 20.49 15.59
N PHE A 13 -5.72 20.05 16.85
CA PHE A 13 -6.70 19.05 17.27
C PHE A 13 -8.14 19.59 17.17
N ALA A 14 -8.41 20.80 17.66
CA ALA A 14 -9.72 21.44 17.56
C ALA A 14 -10.14 21.66 16.10
N TYR A 15 -9.21 21.99 15.20
CA TYR A 15 -9.45 22.08 13.76
C TYR A 15 -9.82 20.73 13.15
N GLY A 16 -9.07 19.66 13.48
CA GLY A 16 -9.36 18.31 13.00
C GLY A 16 -10.73 17.79 13.48
N VAL A 17 -11.08 18.07 14.73
CA VAL A 17 -12.38 17.68 15.30
C VAL A 17 -13.53 18.50 14.70
N GLY A 18 -13.35 19.82 14.54
CA GLY A 18 -14.34 20.70 13.95
C GLY A 18 -14.65 20.36 12.49
N ALA A 19 -13.61 20.13 11.68
CA ALA A 19 -13.75 19.69 10.29
C ALA A 19 -14.49 18.33 10.17
N ALA A 20 -14.21 17.38 11.06
CA ALA A 20 -14.89 16.09 11.09
C ALA A 20 -16.39 16.22 11.41
N VAL A 21 -16.76 17.09 12.35
CA VAL A 21 -18.16 17.38 12.71
C VAL A 21 -18.92 17.97 11.51
N ILE A 22 -18.30 18.88 10.75
CA ILE A 22 -18.94 19.44 9.55
C ILE A 22 -19.11 18.38 8.47
N LEU A 23 -18.09 17.54 8.23
CA LEU A 23 -18.19 16.48 7.21
C LEU A 23 -19.32 15.51 7.52
N ILE A 24 -19.49 15.14 8.79
CA ILE A 24 -20.61 14.30 9.24
C ILE A 24 -21.96 15.02 9.05
N ALA A 25 -22.04 16.31 9.39
CA ALA A 25 -23.26 17.08 9.19
C ALA A 25 -23.61 17.28 7.70
N ALA A 26 -22.60 17.48 6.84
CA ALA A 26 -22.76 17.55 5.39
C ALA A 26 -23.22 16.20 4.80
N MET A 27 -22.70 15.09 5.33
CA MET A 27 -23.14 13.74 4.96
C MET A 27 -24.62 13.52 5.29
N PHE A 28 -25.08 13.93 6.48
CA PHE A 28 -26.50 13.84 6.84
C PHE A 28 -27.40 14.72 5.96
N LYS A 29 -26.93 15.92 5.58
CA LYS A 29 -27.64 16.78 4.63
C LYS A 29 -27.79 16.13 3.25
N PHE A 30 -26.78 15.41 2.78
CA PHE A 30 -26.83 14.69 1.51
C PHE A 30 -27.76 13.47 1.56
N LEU A 31 -27.86 12.78 2.71
CA LEU A 31 -28.75 11.63 2.91
C LEU A 31 -30.25 11.98 2.99
N GLY A 32 -30.61 13.27 3.04
CA GLY A 32 -32.00 13.72 3.03
C GLY A 32 -32.79 13.40 4.29
N TRP A 33 -32.12 13.20 5.43
CA TRP A 33 -32.78 12.94 6.70
C TRP A 33 -33.53 14.17 7.23
N ASP A 34 -34.71 13.94 7.80
CA ASP A 34 -35.42 14.95 8.58
C ASP A 34 -34.51 15.42 9.73
N TYR A 35 -34.44 16.74 9.98
CA TYR A 35 -33.50 17.42 10.90
C TYR A 35 -32.04 17.60 10.44
N ALA A 36 -31.70 17.19 9.21
CA ALA A 36 -30.33 17.33 8.72
C ALA A 36 -29.89 18.81 8.55
N ASN A 37 -30.83 19.71 8.22
CA ASN A 37 -30.52 21.14 8.05
C ASN A 37 -30.16 21.81 9.38
N GLU A 38 -30.84 21.47 10.45
CA GLU A 38 -30.63 22.00 11.79
C GLU A 38 -29.26 21.57 12.32
N ILE A 39 -28.92 20.29 12.20
CA ILE A 39 -27.61 19.75 12.58
C ILE A 39 -26.49 20.36 11.71
N PHE A 40 -26.75 20.55 10.42
CA PHE A 40 -25.82 21.19 9.49
C PHE A 40 -25.50 22.64 9.85
N ILE A 41 -26.52 23.43 10.20
CA ILE A 41 -26.35 24.83 10.63
C ILE A 41 -25.56 24.91 11.93
N VAL A 42 -25.84 24.03 12.91
CA VAL A 42 -25.11 23.98 14.18
C VAL A 42 -23.63 23.59 13.97
N GLY A 43 -23.36 22.61 13.11
CA GLY A 43 -22.01 22.20 12.75
C GLY A 43 -21.20 23.33 12.10
N LEU A 44 -21.78 24.02 11.11
CA LEU A 44 -21.12 25.16 10.46
C LEU A 44 -20.91 26.35 11.39
N THR A 45 -21.86 26.63 12.29
CA THR A 45 -21.73 27.72 13.26
C THR A 45 -20.61 27.44 14.26
N THR A 46 -20.49 26.19 14.70
CA THR A 46 -19.42 25.76 15.61
C THR A 46 -18.05 25.93 14.95
N GLU A 47 -17.90 25.52 13.69
CA GLU A 47 -16.64 25.72 12.96
C GLU A 47 -16.30 27.18 12.73
N ALA A 48 -17.29 28.02 12.40
CA ALA A 48 -17.06 29.44 12.20
C ALA A 48 -16.46 30.11 13.46
N ILE A 49 -16.88 29.67 14.65
CA ILE A 49 -16.33 30.16 15.93
C ILE A 49 -14.90 29.66 16.14
N VAL A 50 -14.62 28.38 15.91
CA VAL A 50 -13.27 27.80 16.03
C VAL A 50 -12.30 28.48 15.06
N PHE A 51 -12.73 28.71 13.81
CA PHE A 51 -11.94 29.39 12.79
C PHE A 51 -11.65 30.84 13.16
N LEU A 52 -12.62 31.55 13.74
CA LEU A 52 -12.44 32.92 14.22
C LEU A 52 -11.41 32.98 15.35
N ILE A 53 -11.45 32.06 16.31
CA ILE A 53 -10.44 31.98 17.39
C ILE A 53 -9.06 31.62 16.83
N SER A 54 -8.99 30.68 15.87
CA SER A 54 -7.75 30.27 15.21
C SER A 54 -7.08 31.43 14.46
N ALA A 55 -7.86 32.26 13.75
CA ALA A 55 -7.35 33.41 13.00
C ALA A 55 -6.60 34.41 13.89
N PHE A 56 -7.02 34.59 15.14
CA PHE A 56 -6.30 35.45 16.10
C PHE A 56 -5.03 34.79 16.67
N GLN A 57 -4.97 33.46 16.77
CA GLN A 57 -3.80 32.73 17.30
C GLN A 57 -2.72 32.41 16.25
N TRP A 58 -3.08 32.30 14.97
CA TRP A 58 -2.14 32.07 13.86
C TRP A 58 -1.00 33.10 13.80
N LYS A 59 -1.26 34.34 14.23
CA LYS A 59 -0.23 35.40 14.27
C LYS A 59 0.91 35.11 15.26
N VAL A 60 0.74 34.17 16.20
CA VAL A 60 1.72 33.83 17.25
C VAL A 60 2.55 32.59 16.87
N ILE A 61 2.04 31.71 16.00
CA ILE A 61 2.69 30.48 15.55
C ILE A 61 3.48 30.77 14.27
N SER A 62 4.46 31.66 14.35
CA SER A 62 5.54 31.73 13.37
C SER A 62 6.85 31.35 14.07
N SER A 63 6.91 30.15 14.66
CA SER A 63 8.22 29.57 14.94
C SER A 63 8.78 29.15 13.58
N GLY A 64 9.66 29.97 13.03
CA GLY A 64 10.18 29.81 11.67
C GLY A 64 10.71 28.40 11.44
N TYR A 65 10.48 27.92 10.22
CA TYR A 65 11.13 26.73 9.69
C TYR A 65 12.63 26.78 10.02
N ARG A 66 13.12 25.76 10.71
CA ARG A 66 14.53 25.67 11.14
C ARG A 66 15.42 25.27 9.97
N TRP A 67 15.58 26.16 9.01
CA TRP A 67 16.46 25.98 7.83
C TRP A 67 17.90 25.68 8.23
N GLU A 68 18.28 25.98 9.48
CA GLU A 68 19.60 25.72 10.03
C GLU A 68 19.90 24.22 10.23
N ASN A 69 18.88 23.35 10.27
CA ASN A 69 19.09 21.90 10.34
C ASN A 69 19.51 21.28 9.00
N ILE A 70 19.09 21.89 7.89
CA ILE A 70 19.40 21.44 6.53
C ILE A 70 20.57 22.23 5.93
N PHE A 71 20.78 23.46 6.41
CA PHE A 71 21.94 24.29 6.12
C PHE A 71 22.62 24.64 7.44
N PRO A 72 23.46 23.75 8.00
CA PRO A 72 24.18 24.02 9.25
C PRO A 72 25.01 25.31 9.19
N GLN A 73 25.36 25.75 7.97
CA GLN A 73 26.05 27.02 7.67
C GLN A 73 25.27 28.29 8.03
N LEU A 74 23.96 28.19 8.31
CA LEU A 74 23.09 29.31 8.71
C LEU A 74 22.85 29.36 10.23
N THR A 75 23.40 28.41 11.00
CA THR A 75 23.25 28.39 12.46
C THR A 75 23.89 29.62 13.09
N LYS A 76 23.22 30.18 14.11
CA LYS A 76 23.66 31.40 14.82
C LYS A 76 24.98 31.25 15.59
N ASP A 77 25.53 30.04 15.73
CA ASP A 77 26.87 29.84 16.27
C ASP A 77 27.97 30.43 15.38
N SER A 78 27.69 30.70 14.10
CA SER A 78 28.60 31.44 13.20
C SER A 78 28.53 32.96 13.36
N ALA A 79 27.63 33.50 14.18
CA ALA A 79 27.49 34.95 14.38
C ALA A 79 28.20 35.48 15.64
N GLY A 80 28.85 34.59 16.40
CA GLY A 80 29.45 34.91 17.71
C GLY A 80 30.97 34.93 17.76
N ASP A 81 31.67 34.41 16.75
CA ASP A 81 33.13 34.48 16.72
C ASP A 81 33.63 34.70 15.29
N ASN A 82 34.70 35.47 15.17
CA ASN A 82 35.38 35.78 13.92
C ASN A 82 36.19 34.56 13.45
N GLU A 83 35.59 33.38 13.45
CA GLU A 83 36.20 32.19 12.91
C GLU A 83 35.86 32.11 11.43
N LYS A 84 36.91 32.23 10.61
CA LYS A 84 36.83 32.19 9.15
C LYS A 84 35.91 31.05 8.73
N ILE A 85 34.82 31.38 8.04
CA ILE A 85 33.96 30.41 7.36
C ILE A 85 34.89 29.50 6.55
N ASP A 86 35.06 28.26 7.01
CA ASP A 86 35.92 27.27 6.37
C ASP A 86 35.19 26.71 5.14
N LEU A 87 35.18 27.56 4.12
CA LEU A 87 34.56 27.29 2.82
C LEU A 87 35.17 26.02 2.19
N SER A 88 36.43 25.70 2.51
CA SER A 88 37.12 24.50 2.01
C SER A 88 36.48 23.21 2.54
N ASN A 89 36.23 23.14 3.86
CA ASN A 89 35.59 21.97 4.47
C ASN A 89 34.14 21.78 4.01
N SER A 90 33.38 22.87 3.86
CA SER A 90 31.99 22.81 3.40
C SER A 90 31.86 22.33 1.94
N ILE A 91 32.76 22.79 1.06
CA ILE A 91 32.85 22.34 -0.33
C ILE A 91 33.27 20.87 -0.41
N GLN A 92 34.24 20.44 0.41
CA GLN A 92 34.71 19.05 0.44
C GLN A 92 33.61 18.09 0.91
N GLN A 93 32.80 18.50 1.89
CA GLN A 93 31.65 17.74 2.35
C GLN A 93 30.55 17.64 1.28
N TYR A 94 30.33 18.71 0.50
CA TYR A 94 29.40 18.69 -0.63
C TYR A 94 29.83 17.71 -1.72
N TYR A 95 31.13 17.68 -2.07
CA TYR A 95 31.66 16.70 -3.03
C TYR A 95 31.53 15.27 -2.53
N LYS A 96 31.83 15.01 -1.25
CA LYS A 96 31.68 13.68 -0.64
C LYS A 96 30.22 13.22 -0.62
N ASN A 97 29.28 14.11 -0.32
CA ASN A 97 27.85 13.80 -0.34
C ASN A 97 27.37 13.55 -1.78
N THR A 98 27.83 14.33 -2.75
CA THR A 98 27.51 14.14 -4.16
C THR A 98 28.04 12.81 -4.68
N GLU A 99 29.27 12.43 -4.33
CA GLU A 99 29.84 11.13 -4.66
C GLU A 99 29.03 9.97 -4.05
N SER A 100 28.61 10.11 -2.80
CA SER A 100 27.72 9.14 -2.15
C SER A 100 26.38 9.01 -2.88
N VAL A 101 25.78 10.12 -3.28
CA VAL A 101 24.52 10.14 -4.04
C VAL A 101 24.70 9.46 -5.40
N THR A 102 25.78 9.76 -6.12
CA THR A 102 26.07 9.10 -7.41
C THR A 102 26.21 7.59 -7.25
N ARG A 103 26.91 7.12 -6.22
CA ARG A 103 27.02 5.67 -5.94
C ARG A 103 25.68 5.04 -5.60
N SER A 104 24.84 5.71 -4.81
CA SER A 104 23.49 5.22 -4.50
C SER A 104 22.59 5.16 -5.75
N VAL A 105 22.75 6.10 -6.69
CA VAL A 105 22.02 6.09 -7.97
C VAL A 105 22.50 4.93 -8.86
N GLU A 106 23.81 4.65 -8.93
CA GLU A 106 24.33 3.48 -9.65
C GLU A 106 23.84 2.15 -9.04
N GLU A 107 23.76 2.07 -7.72
CA GLU A 107 23.24 0.90 -7.02
C GLU A 107 21.72 0.71 -7.24
N LEU A 108 20.97 1.81 -7.27
CA LEU A 108 19.55 1.81 -7.64
C LEU A 108 19.38 1.30 -9.09
N GLU A 109 20.19 1.77 -10.03
CA GLU A 109 20.13 1.32 -11.43
C GLU A 109 20.35 -0.19 -11.53
N LYS A 110 21.36 -0.73 -10.83
CA LYS A 110 21.60 -2.18 -10.76
C LYS A 110 20.41 -2.93 -10.16
N THR A 111 19.83 -2.39 -9.09
CA THR A 111 18.66 -3.00 -8.44
C THR A 111 17.45 -3.04 -9.37
N ILE A 112 17.19 -1.95 -10.11
CA ILE A 112 16.10 -1.88 -11.09
C ILE A 112 16.32 -2.88 -12.23
N LYS A 113 17.56 -3.03 -12.71
CA LYS A 113 17.90 -4.04 -13.73
C LYS A 113 17.62 -5.45 -13.23
N ASN A 114 18.07 -5.80 -12.03
CA ASN A 114 17.81 -7.10 -11.42
C ASN A 114 16.31 -7.35 -11.21
N LEU A 115 15.56 -6.34 -10.75
CA LEU A 115 14.10 -6.46 -10.59
C LEU A 115 13.38 -6.69 -11.93
N THR A 116 13.83 -6.01 -12.99
CA THR A 116 13.28 -6.18 -14.34
C THR A 116 13.53 -7.60 -14.85
N GLU A 117 14.75 -8.12 -14.68
CA GLU A 117 15.10 -9.50 -15.05
C GLU A 117 14.28 -10.54 -14.26
N VAL A 118 14.14 -10.35 -12.95
CA VAL A 118 13.28 -11.21 -12.11
C VAL A 118 11.83 -11.15 -12.57
N SER A 119 11.31 -9.97 -12.92
CA SER A 119 9.95 -9.79 -13.42
C SER A 119 9.71 -10.53 -14.75
N GLU A 120 10.68 -10.48 -15.67
CA GLU A 120 10.62 -11.22 -16.93
C GLU A 120 10.67 -12.74 -16.69
N GLY A 121 11.52 -13.19 -15.76
CA GLY A 121 11.60 -14.59 -15.33
C GLY A 121 10.30 -15.10 -14.68
N LEU A 122 9.63 -14.26 -13.87
CA LEU A 122 8.33 -14.57 -13.28
C LEU A 122 7.25 -14.67 -14.36
N THR A 123 7.21 -13.73 -15.30
CA THR A 123 6.24 -13.74 -16.42
C THR A 123 6.38 -15.03 -17.23
N THR A 124 7.62 -15.40 -17.58
CA THR A 124 7.91 -16.65 -18.28
C THR A 124 7.51 -17.88 -17.47
N SER A 125 7.75 -17.86 -16.15
CA SER A 125 7.37 -18.97 -15.25
C SER A 125 5.86 -19.12 -15.15
N VAL A 126 5.12 -18.02 -15.03
CA VAL A 126 3.64 -18.01 -15.03
C VAL A 126 3.12 -18.57 -16.36
N GLN A 127 3.68 -18.15 -17.49
CA GLN A 127 3.26 -18.65 -18.79
C GLN A 127 3.58 -20.14 -18.98
N ARG A 128 4.72 -20.62 -18.47
CA ARG A 128 5.05 -22.06 -18.45
C ARG A 128 4.09 -22.85 -17.58
N ILE A 129 3.77 -22.36 -16.37
CA ILE A 129 2.79 -22.99 -15.48
C ILE A 129 1.42 -23.05 -16.15
N SER A 130 0.98 -21.96 -16.77
CA SER A 130 -0.29 -21.91 -17.52
C SER A 130 -0.33 -22.97 -18.61
N ASN A 131 0.74 -23.08 -19.42
CA ASN A 131 0.83 -24.10 -20.47
C ASN A 131 0.86 -25.53 -19.92
N GLN A 132 1.51 -25.76 -18.76
CA GLN A 132 1.52 -27.06 -18.10
C GLN A 132 0.14 -27.41 -17.51
N MET A 133 -0.59 -26.42 -17.00
CA MET A 133 -1.94 -26.61 -16.47
C MET A 133 -2.92 -27.02 -17.56
N VAL A 134 -2.88 -26.40 -18.74
CA VAL A 134 -3.67 -26.82 -19.91
C VAL A 134 -3.36 -28.26 -20.29
N LYS A 135 -2.07 -28.64 -20.37
CA LYS A 135 -1.69 -30.03 -20.66
C LYS A 135 -2.15 -31.01 -19.58
N LEU A 136 -2.15 -30.59 -18.31
CA LEU A 136 -2.63 -31.40 -17.21
C LEU A 136 -4.14 -31.60 -17.29
N GLU A 137 -4.89 -30.58 -17.67
CA GLU A 137 -6.33 -30.66 -17.92
C GLU A 137 -6.63 -31.65 -19.06
N ASP A 138 -5.93 -31.54 -20.20
CA ASP A 138 -6.06 -32.50 -21.31
C ASP A 138 -5.72 -33.93 -20.87
N SER A 139 -4.63 -34.11 -20.11
CA SER A 139 -4.26 -35.43 -19.59
C SER A 139 -5.26 -35.97 -18.58
N SER A 140 -5.90 -35.10 -17.79
CA SER A 140 -6.94 -35.47 -16.82
C SER A 140 -8.20 -35.93 -17.54
N GLN A 141 -8.64 -35.21 -18.58
CA GLN A 141 -9.78 -35.62 -19.41
C GLN A 141 -9.54 -36.99 -20.05
N ASN A 142 -8.36 -37.21 -20.65
CA ASN A 142 -8.00 -38.53 -21.20
C ASN A 142 -8.01 -39.64 -20.14
N TYR A 143 -7.63 -39.32 -18.91
CA TYR A 143 -7.68 -40.26 -17.78
C TYR A 143 -9.11 -40.60 -17.39
N GLU A 144 -10.00 -39.61 -17.34
CA GLU A 144 -11.43 -39.81 -17.09
C GLU A 144 -12.07 -40.66 -18.18
N GLU A 145 -11.80 -40.38 -19.46
CA GLU A 145 -12.26 -41.22 -20.58
C GLU A 145 -11.75 -42.66 -20.47
N GLY A 146 -10.49 -42.85 -20.06
CA GLY A 146 -9.93 -44.17 -19.83
C GLY A 146 -10.64 -44.93 -18.71
N LEU A 147 -10.98 -44.24 -17.62
CA LEU A 147 -11.74 -44.80 -16.50
C LEU A 147 -13.17 -45.16 -16.91
N ASP A 148 -13.83 -44.33 -17.71
CA ASP A 148 -15.18 -44.60 -18.18
C ASP A 148 -15.21 -45.80 -19.14
N ASN A 149 -14.25 -45.89 -20.06
CA ASN A 149 -14.07 -47.09 -20.89
C ASN A 149 -13.81 -48.34 -20.03
N LEU A 150 -13.00 -48.23 -18.97
CA LEU A 150 -12.74 -49.34 -18.06
C LEU A 150 -14.03 -49.77 -17.32
N LYS A 151 -14.80 -48.81 -16.80
CA LYS A 151 -16.10 -49.08 -16.15
C LYS A 151 -17.05 -49.80 -17.11
N GLU A 152 -17.14 -49.34 -18.36
CA GLU A 152 -17.98 -49.97 -19.38
C GLU A 152 -17.56 -51.42 -19.66
N ARG A 153 -16.25 -51.67 -19.78
CA ARG A 153 -15.72 -53.03 -19.98
C ARG A 153 -15.97 -53.92 -18.78
N LEU A 154 -15.82 -53.41 -17.55
CA LEU A 154 -16.15 -54.15 -16.34
C LEU A 154 -17.64 -54.47 -16.24
N ALA A 155 -18.52 -53.54 -16.60
CA ALA A 155 -19.96 -53.78 -16.65
C ALA A 155 -20.30 -54.91 -17.64
N LYS A 156 -19.73 -54.88 -18.86
CA LYS A 156 -19.92 -55.95 -19.85
C LYS A 156 -19.42 -57.31 -19.35
N VAL A 157 -18.26 -57.35 -18.70
CA VAL A 157 -17.72 -58.58 -18.10
C VAL A 157 -18.66 -59.12 -17.02
N ASN A 158 -19.18 -58.24 -16.16
CA ASN A 158 -20.13 -58.64 -15.13
C ASN A 158 -21.43 -59.20 -15.73
N THR A 159 -21.97 -58.55 -16.76
CA THR A 159 -23.15 -59.06 -17.50
C THR A 159 -22.89 -60.43 -18.12
N PHE A 160 -21.73 -60.63 -18.77
CA PHE A 160 -21.35 -61.91 -19.35
C PHE A 160 -21.29 -63.04 -18.30
N TYR A 161 -20.72 -62.76 -17.12
CA TYR A 161 -20.70 -63.73 -16.02
C TYR A 161 -22.11 -64.09 -15.52
N SER A 162 -23.01 -63.11 -15.39
CA SER A 162 -24.42 -63.39 -15.06
C SER A 162 -25.08 -64.27 -16.12
N GLU A 163 -24.92 -63.94 -17.40
CA GLU A 163 -25.47 -64.73 -18.52
C GLU A 163 -24.95 -66.18 -18.52
N MET A 164 -23.66 -66.39 -18.23
CA MET A 164 -23.10 -67.73 -18.09
C MET A 164 -23.66 -68.51 -16.90
N ILE A 165 -23.90 -67.85 -15.76
CA ILE A 165 -24.48 -68.48 -14.58
C ILE A 165 -25.91 -68.92 -14.89
N ASP A 166 -26.71 -68.07 -15.51
CA ASP A 166 -28.10 -68.36 -15.88
C ASP A 166 -28.18 -69.57 -16.82
N LEU A 167 -27.30 -69.65 -17.84
CA LEU A 167 -27.22 -70.80 -18.76
C LEU A 167 -26.88 -72.13 -18.06
N VAL A 168 -25.98 -72.09 -17.07
CA VAL A 168 -25.62 -73.29 -16.29
C VAL A 168 -26.76 -73.72 -15.35
N GLU A 169 -27.58 -72.77 -14.90
CA GLU A 169 -28.73 -73.05 -14.04
C GLU A 169 -29.92 -73.62 -14.82
N GLU A 170 -30.13 -73.21 -16.08
CA GLU A 170 -31.16 -73.77 -16.98
C GLU A 170 -30.87 -75.20 -17.48
N GLU A 171 -29.61 -75.66 -17.49
CA GLU A 171 -29.23 -77.01 -17.92
C GLU A 171 -29.43 -78.12 -16.86
N LYS A 172 -29.95 -77.79 -15.67
CA LYS A 172 -30.24 -78.74 -14.57
C LYS A 172 -31.73 -79.02 -14.38
#